data_AF-A0A7L1CHF5-F1
#
_entry.id   AF-A0A7L1CHF5-F1
#
_cell.length_a   1.000
_cell.length_b   1.000
_cell.length_c   1.000
_cell.angle_alpha   90.00
_cell.angle_beta   90.00
_cell.angle_gamma   90.00
#
_symmetry.space_group_name_H-M   'P 1'
#
loop_
_entity.id
_entity.type
_entity.pdbx_description
1 polymer ?
#
loop_
_entity_poly.entity_id
_entity_poly.type
_entity_poly.pdbx_seq_one_letter_code
_entity_poly.pdbx_strand_id
1 'polypeptide(L)'
;MPSLASNPTHRLHLFWEQHCRLLPEVSGLTAKQVAKWTVEEVVSFIQRLPGCKEQASVFREEQIDGEAFLLLKQNDIVKILSIKLGPALKIYNAILMFKSAEDN
;
A
#
# COMPACT_ATOMS: atom_id res chain seq x y z
N MET A 1 23.72 13.77 28.39
CA MET A 1 23.94 12.54 27.61
C MET A 1 23.26 11.41 28.37
N PRO A 2 22.32 10.66 27.78
CA PRO A 2 22.40 10.10 26.43
C PRO A 2 21.31 10.58 25.46
N SER A 3 21.68 10.61 24.19
CA SER A 3 20.80 10.81 23.04
C SER A 3 19.98 9.55 22.77
N LEU A 4 18.65 9.65 22.84
CA LEU A 4 17.78 8.69 22.17
C LEU A 4 17.29 9.34 20.88
N ALA A 5 18.02 9.10 19.80
CA ALA A 5 17.54 9.40 18.46
C ALA A 5 16.26 8.59 18.25
N SER A 6 15.10 9.21 18.46
CA SER A 6 13.81 8.61 18.13
C SER A 6 13.74 8.53 16.61
N ASN A 7 13.93 7.32 16.10
CA ASN A 7 13.96 6.99 14.68
C ASN A 7 12.72 7.59 13.96
N PRO A 8 12.88 8.45 12.94
CA PRO A 8 11.76 9.17 12.29
C PRO A 8 10.75 8.23 11.61
N THR A 9 11.18 7.04 11.25
CA THR A 9 10.39 6.02 10.54
C THR A 9 9.20 5.51 11.34
N HIS A 10 9.30 5.41 12.67
CA HIS A 10 8.21 4.90 13.50
C HIS A 10 7.06 5.88 13.71
N ARG A 11 7.31 7.21 13.65
CA ARG A 11 6.23 8.20 13.83
C ARG A 11 5.30 8.24 12.62
N LEU A 12 5.83 8.08 11.41
CA LEU A 12 5.01 8.09 10.18
C LEU A 12 3.99 6.94 10.18
N HIS A 13 4.34 5.80 10.77
CA HIS A 13 3.45 4.64 10.90
C HIS A 13 2.25 4.93 11.82
N LEU A 14 2.50 5.56 12.98
CA LEU A 14 1.47 5.88 13.97
C LEU A 14 0.51 6.99 13.49
N PHE A 15 0.99 7.95 12.68
CA PHE A 15 0.12 8.96 12.07
C PHE A 15 -0.78 8.40 10.97
N TRP A 16 -0.36 7.32 10.30
CA TRP A 16 -1.20 6.65 9.31
C TRP A 16 -2.31 5.85 9.98
N GLU A 17 -2.05 5.14 11.08
CA GLU A 17 -3.09 4.45 11.88
C GLU A 17 -4.20 5.40 12.35
N GLN A 18 -3.87 6.61 12.77
CA GLN A 18 -4.88 7.65 13.09
C GLN A 18 -5.61 8.18 11.84
N HIS A 19 -4.96 8.18 10.68
CA HIS A 19 -5.55 8.50 9.38
C HIS A 19 -6.17 7.28 8.66
N CYS A 20 -6.17 6.07 9.22
CA CYS A 20 -6.80 4.87 8.62
C CYS A 20 -8.32 5.01 8.45
N ARG A 21 -8.93 6.03 9.08
CA ARG A 21 -10.28 6.49 8.71
C ARG A 21 -10.42 6.89 7.23
N LEU A 22 -9.31 7.07 6.52
CA LEU A 22 -9.26 7.38 5.09
C LEU A 22 -9.19 6.13 4.19
N LEU A 23 -8.83 4.95 4.71
CA LEU A 23 -8.74 3.70 3.93
C LEU A 23 -9.56 2.56 4.56
N PRO A 24 -10.90 2.65 4.64
CA PRO A 24 -11.72 1.53 5.11
C PRO A 24 -11.52 0.25 4.27
N GLU A 25 -11.11 0.38 3.01
CA GLU A 25 -10.90 -0.74 2.07
C GLU A 25 -9.80 -1.72 2.47
N VAL A 26 -8.87 -1.33 3.35
CA VAL A 26 -7.78 -2.21 3.81
C VAL A 26 -8.09 -2.92 5.13
N SER A 27 -9.20 -2.56 5.79
CA SER A 27 -9.54 -3.10 7.11
C SER A 27 -9.96 -4.57 7.02
N GLY A 28 -9.34 -5.44 7.83
CA GLY A 28 -9.72 -6.85 7.96
C GLY A 28 -9.24 -7.78 6.83
N LEU A 29 -8.38 -7.31 5.93
CA LEU A 29 -7.72 -8.13 4.92
C LEU A 29 -6.30 -8.47 5.35
N THR A 30 -5.98 -9.75 5.36
CA THR A 30 -4.61 -10.27 5.59
C THR A 30 -3.82 -10.33 4.29
N ALA A 31 -2.50 -10.30 4.36
CA ALA A 31 -1.67 -10.50 3.17
C ALA A 31 -1.94 -11.85 2.50
N LYS A 32 -2.22 -12.93 3.25
CA LYS A 32 -2.69 -14.21 2.68
C LYS A 32 -3.99 -14.11 1.85
N GLN A 33 -4.93 -13.22 2.22
CA GLN A 33 -6.13 -12.99 1.41
C GLN A 33 -5.80 -12.18 0.16
N VAL A 34 -4.99 -11.12 0.32
CA VAL A 34 -4.55 -10.26 -0.78
C VAL A 34 -3.70 -11.01 -1.80
N ALA A 35 -2.87 -11.94 -1.37
CA ALA A 35 -2.04 -12.78 -2.26
C ALA A 35 -2.88 -13.57 -3.29
N LYS A 36 -4.15 -13.84 -2.98
CA LYS A 36 -5.07 -14.55 -3.89
C LYS A 36 -5.78 -13.63 -4.88
N TRP A 37 -5.56 -12.32 -4.81
CA TRP A 37 -6.20 -11.38 -5.69
C TRP A 37 -5.73 -11.58 -7.13
N THR A 38 -6.71 -11.59 -8.03
CA THR A 38 -6.51 -11.42 -9.45
C THR A 38 -6.05 -9.99 -9.76
N VAL A 39 -5.54 -9.78 -10.98
CA VAL A 39 -5.22 -8.43 -11.49
C VAL A 39 -6.42 -7.49 -11.36
N GLU A 40 -7.64 -7.96 -11.67
CA GLU A 40 -8.84 -7.13 -11.58
C GLU A 40 -9.21 -6.75 -10.13
N GLU A 41 -8.95 -7.61 -9.15
CA GLU A 41 -9.14 -7.29 -7.74
C GLU A 41 -8.12 -6.26 -7.25
N VAL A 42 -6.84 -6.37 -7.66
CA VAL A 42 -5.82 -5.34 -7.40
C VAL A 42 -6.23 -4.00 -8.02
N VAL A 43 -6.65 -4.02 -9.29
CA VAL A 43 -7.09 -2.81 -9.99
C VAL A 43 -8.30 -2.18 -9.32
N SER A 44 -9.30 -3.00 -8.94
CA SER A 44 -10.49 -2.53 -8.20
C SER A 44 -10.11 -1.92 -6.85
N PHE A 45 -9.12 -2.48 -6.15
CA PHE A 45 -8.59 -1.89 -4.92
C PHE A 45 -7.95 -0.52 -5.18
N ILE A 46 -7.06 -0.41 -6.17
CA ILE A 46 -6.39 0.87 -6.51
C ILE A 46 -7.42 1.94 -6.94
N GLN A 47 -8.49 1.55 -7.64
CA GLN A 47 -9.56 2.47 -8.05
C GLN A 47 -10.32 3.08 -6.88
N ARG A 48 -10.52 2.30 -5.82
CA ARG A 48 -11.24 2.71 -4.61
C ARG A 48 -10.36 3.56 -3.68
N LEU A 49 -9.05 3.32 -3.73
CA LEU A 49 -8.07 4.05 -2.92
C LEU A 49 -8.13 5.58 -3.22
N PRO A 50 -8.36 6.45 -2.21
CA PRO A 50 -8.62 7.87 -2.43
C PRO A 50 -7.51 8.61 -3.17
N GLY A 51 -7.85 9.17 -4.33
CA GLY A 51 -6.92 9.89 -5.19
C GLY A 51 -5.96 8.98 -5.97
N CYS A 52 -6.26 7.69 -6.07
CA CYS A 52 -5.46 6.70 -6.80
C CYS A 52 -6.17 6.10 -8.03
N LYS A 53 -7.39 6.57 -8.35
CA LYS A 53 -8.22 6.00 -9.44
C LYS A 53 -7.49 5.92 -10.79
N GLU A 54 -6.76 6.98 -11.14
CA GLU A 54 -6.03 7.08 -12.41
C GLU A 54 -4.80 6.15 -12.46
N GLN A 55 -4.32 5.65 -11.32
CA GLN A 55 -3.19 4.71 -11.28
C GLN A 55 -3.61 3.29 -11.63
N ALA A 56 -4.91 2.99 -11.60
CA ALA A 56 -5.38 1.62 -11.71
C ALA A 56 -5.16 1.02 -13.11
N SER A 57 -5.09 1.83 -14.16
CA SER A 57 -4.72 1.35 -15.51
C SER A 57 -3.29 0.82 -15.53
N VAL A 58 -2.35 1.48 -14.85
CA VAL A 58 -0.95 1.05 -14.77
C VAL A 58 -0.84 -0.35 -14.15
N PHE A 59 -1.57 -0.61 -13.07
CA PHE A 59 -1.59 -1.94 -12.44
C PHE A 59 -2.19 -3.02 -13.35
N ARG A 60 -3.19 -2.65 -14.18
CA ARG A 60 -3.77 -3.57 -15.17
C ARG A 60 -2.78 -3.88 -16.29
N GLU A 61 -2.18 -2.84 -16.87
CA GLU A 61 -1.25 -2.94 -18.01
C GLU A 61 0.00 -3.76 -17.65
N GLU A 62 0.52 -3.54 -16.44
CA GLU A 62 1.67 -4.28 -15.90
C GLU A 62 1.29 -5.66 -15.32
N GLN A 63 0.01 -6.06 -15.42
CA GLN A 63 -0.52 -7.34 -14.96
C GLN A 63 -0.18 -7.66 -13.50
N ILE A 64 -0.33 -6.66 -12.62
CA ILE A 64 -0.02 -6.81 -11.20
C ILE A 64 -1.16 -7.55 -10.49
N ASP A 65 -0.92 -8.82 -10.14
CA ASP A 65 -1.79 -9.63 -9.28
C ASP A 65 -1.48 -9.44 -7.78
N GLY A 66 -2.19 -10.15 -6.92
CA GLY A 66 -2.06 -10.04 -5.47
C GLY A 66 -0.66 -10.34 -4.92
N GLU A 67 0.01 -11.36 -5.45
CA GLU A 67 1.37 -11.72 -5.03
C GLU A 67 2.36 -10.64 -5.46
N ALA A 68 2.33 -10.23 -6.73
CA ALA A 68 3.16 -9.16 -7.25
C ALA A 68 2.91 -7.85 -6.50
N PHE A 69 1.65 -7.52 -6.23
CA PHE A 69 1.25 -6.33 -5.49
C PHE A 69 1.89 -6.28 -4.09
N LEU A 70 1.86 -7.39 -3.35
CA LEU A 70 2.48 -7.47 -2.03
C LEU A 70 4.00 -7.40 -2.09
N LEU A 71 4.64 -7.73 -3.21
CA LEU A 71 6.09 -7.66 -3.37
C LEU A 71 6.60 -6.26 -3.75
N LEU A 72 5.73 -5.36 -4.22
CA LEU A 72 6.12 -4.01 -4.60
C LEU A 72 6.77 -3.24 -3.44
N LYS A 73 7.93 -2.66 -3.71
CA LYS A 73 8.59 -1.69 -2.83
C LYS A 73 8.18 -0.28 -3.25
N GLN A 74 8.29 0.67 -2.34
CA GLN A 74 8.01 2.08 -2.62
C GLN A 74 8.79 2.59 -3.86
N ASN A 75 10.04 2.16 -4.01
CA ASN A 75 10.88 2.53 -5.14
C ASN A 75 10.36 1.98 -6.48
N ASP A 76 9.76 0.79 -6.50
CA ASP A 76 9.20 0.18 -7.70
C ASP A 76 7.98 0.99 -8.18
N ILE A 77 7.12 1.38 -7.23
CA ILE A 77 5.93 2.18 -7.50
C ILE A 77 6.29 3.56 -8.08
N VAL A 78 7.31 4.22 -7.52
CA VAL A 78 7.71 5.56 -7.98
C VAL A 78 8.52 5.53 -9.28
N LYS A 79 9.48 4.59 -9.41
CA LYS A 79 10.46 4.61 -10.51
C LYS A 79 10.10 3.69 -11.67
N ILE A 80 9.55 2.51 -11.39
CA ILE A 80 9.24 1.52 -12.43
C ILE A 80 7.84 1.82 -12.97
N LEU A 81 6.84 1.89 -12.08
CA LEU A 81 5.46 2.21 -12.45
C LEU A 81 5.25 3.71 -12.74
N SER A 82 6.28 4.55 -12.52
CA SER A 82 6.24 6.00 -12.78
C SER A 82 5.08 6.74 -12.08
N ILE A 83 4.65 6.24 -10.91
CA ILE A 83 3.55 6.83 -10.15
C ILE A 83 4.08 7.99 -9.28
N LYS A 84 3.35 9.11 -9.30
CA LYS A 84 3.68 10.29 -8.49
C LYS A 84 3.76 9.95 -6.99
N LEU A 85 4.62 10.67 -6.27
CA LEU A 85 4.92 10.42 -4.86
C LEU A 85 3.67 10.30 -3.98
N GLY A 86 2.68 11.19 -4.14
CA GLY A 86 1.47 11.20 -3.32
C GLY A 86 0.68 9.87 -3.39
N PRO A 87 0.18 9.46 -4.57
CA PRO A 87 -0.43 8.14 -4.76
C PRO A 87 0.48 6.98 -4.37
N ALA A 88 1.78 7.04 -4.68
CA ALA A 88 2.73 5.97 -4.37
C ALA A 88 2.83 5.71 -2.86
N LEU A 89 2.86 6.77 -2.04
CA LEU A 89 2.86 6.65 -0.58
C LEU A 89 1.61 5.93 -0.06
N LYS A 90 0.43 6.25 -0.60
CA LYS A 90 -0.84 5.63 -0.18
C LYS A 90 -0.89 4.15 -0.52
N ILE A 91 -0.49 3.81 -1.74
CA ILE A 91 -0.46 2.42 -2.22
C ILE A 91 0.54 1.60 -1.39
N TYR A 92 1.75 2.14 -1.17
CA TYR A 92 2.75 1.43 -0.38
C TYR A 92 2.32 1.23 1.08
N ASN A 93 1.70 2.24 1.69
CA ASN A 93 1.17 2.12 3.04
C ASN A 93 0.07 1.05 3.14
N ALA A 94 -0.80 0.92 2.12
CA ALA A 94 -1.78 -0.16 2.09
C ALA A 94 -1.11 -1.55 2.08
N ILE A 95 -0.02 -1.72 1.31
CA ILE A 95 0.77 -2.96 1.30
C ILE A 95 1.33 -3.26 2.69
N LEU A 96 1.89 -2.24 3.38
CA LEU A 96 2.40 -2.41 4.74
C LEU A 96 1.30 -2.84 5.72
N MET A 97 0.11 -2.26 5.59
CA MET A 97 -1.03 -2.62 6.43
C MET A 97 -1.46 -4.08 6.23
N PHE A 98 -1.57 -4.55 4.98
CA PHE A 98 -1.93 -5.95 4.70
C PHE A 98 -0.91 -6.93 5.29
N LYS A 99 0.38 -6.58 5.27
CA LYS A 99 1.44 -7.41 5.85
C LYS A 99 1.40 -7.42 7.38
N SER A 100 1.11 -6.27 8.01
CA SER A 100 0.99 -6.19 9.47
C SER A 100 -0.24 -6.93 10.03
N ALA A 101 -1.26 -7.17 9.20
CA ALA A 101 -2.47 -7.90 9.59
C ALA A 101 -2.26 -9.43 9.69
N GLU A 102 -1.06 -9.96 9.38
CA GLU A 102 -0.73 -11.38 9.57
C GLU A 102 -0.26 -11.73 10.99
N ASP A 103 0.10 -10.73 11.81
CA ASP A 103 0.65 -10.93 13.16
C ASP A 103 -0.43 -11.01 14.27
N ASN A 104 -1.72 -11.16 13.94
CA ASN A 104 -2.82 -11.27 14.90
C ASN A 104 -3.65 -12.55 14.75
#